data_AF-A0AA96LPQ7-F1
#
_entry.id   AF-A0AA96LPQ7-F1
#
_cell.length_a   1.000
_cell.length_b   1.000
_cell.length_c   1.000
_cell.angle_alpha   90.00
_cell.angle_beta   90.00
_cell.angle_gamma   90.00
#
_symmetry.space_group_name_H-M   'P 1'
#
loop_
_entity.id
_entity.type
_entity.pdbx_description
1 polymer ?
#
loop_
_entity_poly.entity_id
_entity_poly.type
_entity_poly.pdbx_seq_one_letter_code
_entity_poly.pdbx_strand_id
1 'polypeptide(L)'
;MLSALRADGKPLRSPRQAAEVFPFLESYIARKEQQVREIEQVVERYEMKRMKEERAYQSMSSLRRMFSGKKPDHHLAVEYIHYVKKPMEQVRKLRGEIERARQIMNDSKPGDEITVPDELDEIFS
;
A
#
# COMPACT_ATOMS: atom_id res chain seq x y z
N MET A 1 -11.31 17.67 38.24
CA MET A 1 -10.56 17.99 37.00
C MET A 1 -11.58 18.19 35.89
N LEU A 2 -11.82 19.43 35.46
CA LEU A 2 -12.73 19.68 34.33
C LEU A 2 -12.03 19.24 33.04
N SER A 3 -12.54 18.18 32.40
CA SER A 3 -12.16 17.84 31.03
C SER A 3 -12.83 18.86 30.11
N ALA A 4 -12.02 19.70 29.45
CA ALA A 4 -12.55 20.64 28.47
C ALA A 4 -12.90 19.87 27.18
N LEU A 5 -14.13 20.03 26.72
CA LEU A 5 -14.68 19.38 25.54
C LEU A 5 -14.55 20.32 24.34
N ARG A 6 -14.22 19.77 23.16
CA ARG A 6 -14.31 20.50 21.88
C ARG A 6 -15.78 20.83 21.57
N ALA A 7 -16.00 21.79 20.67
CA ALA A 7 -17.35 22.16 20.19
C ALA A 7 -18.14 20.96 19.63
N ASP A 8 -17.45 19.91 19.22
CA ASP A 8 -18.03 18.67 18.67
C ASP A 8 -18.34 17.59 19.73
N GLY A 9 -18.21 17.90 21.03
CA GLY A 9 -18.53 16.97 22.13
C GLY A 9 -17.49 15.85 22.38
N LYS A 10 -16.37 15.85 21.65
CA LYS A 10 -15.23 14.94 21.89
C LYS A 10 -14.28 15.52 22.95
N PRO A 11 -13.64 14.68 23.80
CA PRO A 11 -12.62 15.15 24.73
C PRO A 11 -11.50 15.87 23.99
N LEU A 12 -11.01 17.00 24.53
CA LEU A 12 -9.77 17.61 24.04
C LEU A 12 -8.68 16.55 24.06
N ARG A 13 -8.13 16.24 22.87
CA ARG A 13 -7.05 15.27 22.75
C ARG A 13 -5.89 15.73 23.62
N SER A 14 -5.45 14.85 24.51
CA SER A 14 -4.22 15.08 25.26
C SER A 14 -3.07 15.08 24.26
N PRO A 15 -2.27 16.15 24.17
CA PRO A 15 -1.04 16.10 23.40
C PRO A 15 -0.20 14.91 23.88
N ARG A 16 0.26 14.08 22.95
CA ARG A 16 1.19 12.97 23.26
C ARG A 16 2.60 13.42 22.93
N GLN A 17 3.57 13.02 23.75
CA GLN A 17 4.97 13.30 23.48
C GLN A 17 5.40 12.51 22.23
N ALA A 18 6.12 13.17 21.32
CA ALA A 18 6.67 12.55 20.12
C ALA A 18 7.43 11.24 20.42
N ALA A 19 8.19 11.20 21.51
CA ALA A 19 8.95 10.02 21.94
C ALA A 19 8.10 8.77 22.18
N GLU A 20 6.84 8.92 22.63
CA GLU A 20 5.92 7.79 22.84
C GLU A 20 5.29 7.30 21.54
N VAL A 21 5.19 8.17 20.53
CA VAL A 21 4.50 7.90 19.26
C VAL A 21 5.47 7.36 18.19
N PHE A 22 6.76 7.70 18.27
CA PHE A 22 7.76 7.31 17.28
C PHE A 22 7.91 5.79 17.09
N PRO A 23 8.05 4.95 18.13
CA PRO A 23 8.18 3.50 17.95
C PRO A 23 6.97 2.88 17.24
N PHE A 24 5.80 3.46 17.47
CA PHE A 24 4.59 3.03 16.80
C PHE A 24 4.59 3.42 15.32
N LEU A 25 4.95 4.67 15.00
CA LEU A 25 5.07 5.13 13.61
C LEU A 25 6.11 4.31 12.83
N GLU A 26 7.23 3.95 13.45
CA GLU A 26 8.22 3.05 12.87
C GLU A 26 7.63 1.67 12.55
N SER A 27 6.91 1.07 13.51
CA SER A 27 6.26 -0.23 13.30
C SER A 27 5.18 -0.18 12.21
N TYR A 28 4.43 0.93 12.15
CA TYR A 28 3.42 1.19 11.14
C TYR A 28 4.05 1.31 9.74
N ILE A 29 5.10 2.11 9.60
CA ILE A 29 5.86 2.26 8.35
C ILE A 29 6.40 0.90 7.92
N ALA A 30 7.07 0.17 8.81
CA ALA A 30 7.64 -1.15 8.49
C ALA A 30 6.58 -2.15 8.00
N ARG A 31 5.40 -2.16 8.63
CA ARG A 31 4.28 -3.01 8.21
C ARG A 31 3.76 -2.61 6.83
N LYS A 32 3.62 -1.32 6.54
CA LYS A 32 3.15 -0.82 5.24
C LYS A 32 4.17 -1.10 4.13
N GLU A 33 5.45 -0.96 4.41
CA GLU A 33 6.53 -1.34 3.48
C GLU A 33 6.53 -2.84 3.18
N GLN A 34 6.27 -3.67 4.19
CA GLN A 34 6.12 -5.10 3.99
C GLN A 34 4.94 -5.45 3.08
N GLN A 35 3.78 -4.79 3.29
CA GLN A 35 2.62 -4.95 2.40
C GLN A 35 2.93 -4.53 0.96
N VAL A 36 3.68 -3.44 0.76
CA VAL A 36 4.14 -3.01 -0.57
C VAL A 36 4.97 -4.11 -1.23
N ARG A 37 5.96 -4.67 -0.52
CA ARG A 37 6.81 -5.74 -1.05
C ARG A 37 6.01 -6.99 -1.41
N GLU A 38 5.04 -7.37 -0.60
CA GLU A 38 4.19 -8.54 -0.86
C GLU A 38 3.37 -8.37 -2.13
N ILE A 39 2.77 -7.19 -2.33
CA ILE A 39 2.02 -6.88 -3.54
C ILE A 39 2.95 -6.90 -4.77
N GLU A 40 4.11 -6.26 -4.68
CA GLU A 40 5.09 -6.21 -5.77
C GLU A 40 5.54 -7.64 -6.18
N GLN A 41 5.79 -8.52 -5.22
CA GLN A 41 6.13 -9.92 -5.49
C GLN A 41 4.99 -10.70 -6.18
N VAL A 42 3.73 -10.44 -5.82
CA VAL A 42 2.58 -11.05 -6.48
C VAL A 42 2.50 -10.60 -7.95
N VAL A 43 2.66 -9.31 -8.20
CA VAL A 43 2.68 -8.72 -9.54
C VAL A 43 3.82 -9.31 -10.37
N GLU A 44 5.04 -9.35 -9.82
CA GLU A 44 6.21 -9.90 -10.49
C GLU A 44 6.00 -11.36 -10.92
N ARG A 45 5.46 -12.21 -10.03
CA ARG A 45 5.16 -13.60 -10.36
C ARG A 45 4.16 -13.73 -11.51
N TYR A 46 3.15 -12.87 -11.55
CA TYR A 46 2.18 -12.83 -12.66
C TYR A 46 2.86 -12.44 -13.98
N GLU A 47 3.67 -11.37 -13.98
CA GLU A 47 4.36 -10.91 -15.18
C GLU A 47 5.38 -11.93 -15.70
N MET A 48 6.14 -12.57 -14.80
CA MET A 48 7.05 -13.65 -15.15
C MET A 48 6.32 -14.82 -15.82
N LYS A 49 5.17 -15.22 -15.28
CA LYS A 49 4.34 -16.28 -15.86
C LYS A 49 3.85 -15.88 -17.25
N ARG A 50 3.31 -14.66 -17.40
CA ARG A 50 2.81 -14.16 -18.69
C ARG A 50 3.92 -14.07 -19.74
N MET A 51 5.11 -13.60 -19.38
CA MET A 51 6.26 -13.59 -20.29
C MET A 51 6.69 -15.00 -20.74
N LYS A 52 6.65 -16.00 -19.85
CA LYS A 52 6.95 -17.39 -20.22
C LYS A 52 5.92 -17.94 -21.20
N GLU A 53 4.63 -17.70 -20.95
CA GLU A 53 3.54 -18.11 -21.85
C GLU A 53 3.66 -17.45 -23.23
N GLU A 54 3.97 -16.15 -23.27
CA GLU A 54 4.16 -15.40 -24.50
C GLU A 54 5.37 -15.91 -25.30
N ARG A 55 6.51 -16.14 -24.65
CA ARG A 55 7.71 -16.73 -25.28
C ARG A 55 7.44 -18.14 -25.80
N ALA A 56 6.70 -18.95 -25.05
CA ALA A 56 6.31 -20.29 -25.47
C ALA A 56 5.38 -20.25 -26.70
N TYR A 57 4.46 -19.29 -26.78
CA TYR A 57 3.62 -19.11 -27.95
C TYR A 57 4.42 -18.66 -29.18
N GLN A 58 5.34 -17.70 -29.00
CA GLN A 58 6.19 -17.18 -30.07
C GLN A 58 7.14 -18.24 -30.63
N SER A 59 7.63 -19.16 -29.80
CA SER A 59 8.53 -20.25 -30.22
C SER A 59 7.82 -21.38 -30.98
N MET A 60 6.48 -21.43 -30.98
CA MET A 60 5.73 -22.43 -31.74
C MET A 60 5.77 -22.15 -33.25
N SER A 61 5.74 -23.22 -34.04
CA SER A 61 5.55 -23.14 -35.49
C SER A 61 4.18 -22.54 -35.84
N SER A 62 4.07 -21.92 -37.02
CA SER A 62 2.85 -21.26 -37.47
C SER A 62 1.64 -22.19 -37.50
N LEU A 63 1.84 -23.46 -37.91
CA LEU A 63 0.79 -24.48 -37.89
C LEU A 63 0.30 -24.76 -36.47
N ARG A 64 1.22 -24.92 -35.51
CA ARG A 64 0.87 -25.18 -34.10
C ARG A 64 0.19 -23.97 -33.43
N ARG A 65 0.57 -22.74 -33.81
CA ARG A 65 -0.11 -21.51 -33.34
C ARG A 65 -1.54 -21.37 -33.85
N MET A 66 -1.81 -21.83 -35.07
CA MET A 66 -3.16 -21.80 -35.64
C MET A 66 -4.14 -22.71 -34.88
N PHE A 67 -3.66 -23.82 -34.31
CA PHE A 67 -4.47 -24.76 -33.53
C PHE A 67 -4.46 -24.53 -32.01
N SER A 68 -3.62 -23.63 -31.48
CA SER A 68 -3.45 -23.47 -30.03
C SER A 68 -4.48 -22.57 -29.34
N GLY A 69 -5.45 -22.01 -30.07
CA GLY A 69 -6.56 -21.25 -29.49
C GLY A 69 -6.09 -20.10 -28.59
N LYS A 70 -5.40 -19.11 -29.16
CA LYS A 70 -4.93 -17.92 -28.40
C LYS A 70 -6.12 -17.26 -27.69
N LYS A 71 -5.97 -16.97 -26.39
CA LYS A 71 -6.98 -16.19 -25.64
C LYS A 71 -7.23 -14.85 -26.35
N PRO A 72 -8.49 -14.39 -26.49
CA PRO A 72 -8.80 -13.09 -27.08
C PRO A 72 -8.15 -11.95 -26.30
N ASP A 73 -7.70 -10.90 -27.00
CA ASP A 73 -6.94 -9.79 -26.40
C ASP A 73 -7.69 -9.07 -25.27
N HIS A 74 -9.03 -9.05 -25.29
CA HIS A 74 -9.83 -8.48 -24.22
C HIS A 74 -9.65 -9.19 -22.86
N HIS A 75 -9.52 -10.53 -22.86
CA HIS A 75 -9.30 -11.27 -21.61
C HIS A 75 -7.94 -10.94 -21.00
N LEU A 76 -6.91 -10.74 -21.84
CA LEU A 76 -5.58 -10.34 -21.39
C LEU A 76 -5.59 -8.96 -20.72
N ALA A 77 -6.37 -8.02 -21.26
CA ALA A 77 -6.52 -6.69 -20.69
C ALA A 77 -7.21 -6.73 -19.32
N VAL A 78 -8.28 -7.53 -19.17
CA VAL A 78 -8.97 -7.71 -17.88
C VAL A 78 -8.05 -8.34 -16.85
N GLU A 79 -7.32 -9.40 -17.22
CA GLU A 79 -6.33 -10.04 -16.34
C GLU A 79 -5.25 -9.02 -15.91
N TYR A 80 -4.73 -8.21 -16.84
CA TYR A 80 -3.73 -7.19 -16.52
C TYR A 80 -4.26 -6.11 -15.55
N ILE A 81 -5.49 -5.65 -15.74
CA ILE A 81 -6.10 -4.68 -14.82
C ILE A 81 -6.20 -5.28 -13.41
N HIS A 82 -6.62 -6.54 -13.31
CA HIS A 82 -6.83 -7.20 -12.02
C HIS A 82 -5.53 -7.56 -11.30
N TYR A 83 -4.55 -8.12 -12.01
CA TYR A 83 -3.32 -8.65 -11.42
C TYR A 83 -2.15 -7.66 -11.38
N VAL A 84 -2.21 -6.55 -12.12
CA VAL A 84 -1.13 -5.55 -12.16
C VAL A 84 -1.65 -4.17 -11.79
N LYS A 85 -2.62 -3.64 -12.54
CA LYS A 85 -3.01 -2.23 -12.39
C LYS A 85 -3.61 -1.93 -11.00
N LYS A 86 -4.63 -2.68 -10.58
CA LYS A 86 -5.28 -2.50 -9.27
C LYS A 86 -4.31 -2.71 -8.09
N PRO A 87 -3.49 -3.78 -8.05
CA PRO A 87 -2.48 -3.94 -7.01
C PRO A 87 -1.46 -2.79 -6.97
N MET A 88 -0.99 -2.31 -8.12
CA MET A 88 -0.06 -1.17 -8.16
C MET A 88 -0.71 0.15 -7.73
N GLU A 89 -2.02 0.33 -7.94
CA GLU A 89 -2.77 1.45 -7.37
C GLU A 89 -2.81 1.36 -5.83
N GLN A 90 -2.93 0.16 -5.25
CA GLN A 90 -2.83 -0.03 -3.81
C GLN A 90 -1.43 0.31 -3.29
N VAL A 91 -0.37 -0.12 -3.99
CA VAL A 91 1.01 0.24 -3.66
C VAL A 91 1.20 1.76 -3.63
N ARG A 92 0.63 2.49 -4.60
CA ARG A 92 0.71 3.96 -4.60
C ARG A 92 0.06 4.59 -3.37
N LYS A 93 -1.09 4.08 -2.92
CA LYS A 93 -1.76 4.54 -1.70
C LYS A 93 -0.91 4.25 -0.46
N LEU A 94 -0.40 3.02 -0.34
CA LEU A 94 0.47 2.61 0.78
C LEU A 94 1.74 3.47 0.85
N ARG A 95 2.37 3.77 -0.29
CA ARG A 95 3.53 4.66 -0.34
C ARG A 95 3.18 6.09 0.10
N GLY A 96 2.00 6.60 -0.25
CA GLY A 96 1.51 7.88 0.25
C GLY A 96 1.23 7.89 1.76
N GLU A 97 0.75 6.79 2.32
CA GLU A 97 0.61 6.62 3.78
C GLU A 97 1.97 6.60 4.50
N ILE A 98 2.94 5.87 3.94
CA ILE A 98 4.32 5.82 4.47
C ILE A 98 4.94 7.22 4.45
N GLU A 99 4.80 7.96 3.36
CA GLU A 99 5.35 9.30 3.24
C GLU A 99 4.74 10.26 4.27
N ARG A 100 3.42 10.21 4.46
CA ARG A 100 2.74 10.98 5.52
C ARG A 100 3.26 10.63 6.91
N ALA A 101 3.42 9.34 7.22
CA ALA A 101 3.96 8.90 8.50
C ALA A 101 5.41 9.38 8.71
N ARG A 102 6.24 9.35 7.66
CA ARG A 102 7.63 9.86 7.69
C ARG A 102 7.68 11.38 7.86
N GLN A 103 6.78 12.12 7.22
CA GLN A 103 6.66 13.57 7.41
C GLN A 103 6.36 13.92 8.87
N ILE A 104 5.40 13.23 9.50
CA ILE A 104 5.09 13.42 10.93
C ILE A 104 6.33 13.21 11.81
N MET A 105 7.13 12.18 11.52
CA MET A 105 8.38 11.93 12.25
C MET A 105 9.46 12.99 12.00
N ASN A 106 9.59 13.49 10.77
CA ASN A 106 10.62 14.47 10.41
C ASN A 106 10.29 15.89 10.88
N ASP A 107 9.01 16.27 10.87
CA ASP A 107 8.55 17.61 11.26
C ASP A 107 8.46 17.78 12.78
N SER A 108 8.46 16.69 13.55
CA SER A 108 8.35 16.70 15.00
C SER A 108 9.71 16.47 15.66
N LYS A 109 10.09 17.31 16.63
CA LYS A 109 11.23 17.00 17.50
C LYS A 109 10.79 16.02 18.60
N PRO A 110 11.68 15.19 19.18
CA PRO A 110 11.32 14.22 20.22
C PRO A 110 10.65 14.82 21.47
N GLY A 111 10.77 16.13 21.69
CA GLY A 111 10.13 16.88 22.77
C GLY A 111 8.88 17.68 22.37
N ASP A 112 8.45 17.61 21.09
CA ASP A 112 7.24 18.28 20.63
C ASP A 112 5.98 17.48 20.96
N GLU A 113 4.90 18.18 21.22
CA GLU A 113 3.56 17.63 21.39
C GLU A 113 2.93 17.37 20.02
N ILE A 114 2.72 16.10 19.66
CA ILE A 114 2.11 15.74 18.38
C ILE A 114 0.60 15.63 18.56
N THR A 115 -0.15 16.43 17.80
CA THR A 115 -1.60 16.23 17.64
C THR A 115 -1.81 15.14 16.59
N VAL A 116 -2.12 13.93 17.06
CA VAL A 116 -2.38 12.78 16.19
C VAL A 116 -3.70 13.01 15.41
N PRO A 117 -3.70 12.87 14.06
CA PRO A 117 -4.91 12.90 13.24
C PRO A 117 -5.88 11.75 13.58
N ASP A 118 -7.20 11.99 13.49
CA ASP A 118 -8.27 11.02 13.80
C ASP A 118 -8.06 9.63 13.16
N GLU A 119 -7.48 9.59 11.95
CA GLU A 119 -7.24 8.38 11.17
C GLU A 119 -6.22 7.42 11.82
N LEU A 120 -5.36 7.91 12.71
CA LEU A 120 -4.37 7.09 13.41
C LEU A 120 -4.83 6.70 14.82
N ASP A 121 -5.74 7.46 15.45
CA ASP A 121 -6.30 7.17 16.78
C ASP A 121 -7.03 5.82 16.85
N GLU A 122 -7.69 5.40 15.77
CA GLU A 122 -8.31 4.06 15.67
C GLU A 122 -7.29 2.92 15.73
N ILE A 123 -6.01 3.20 15.45
CA ILE A 123 -4.92 2.23 15.56
C ILE A 123 -4.29 2.26 16.97
N PHE A 124 -4.60 3.29 17.77
CA PHE A 124 -4.09 3.51 19.13
C PHE A 124 -5.09 3.20 20.25
N SER A 125 -6.35 2.87 19.92
CA SER A 125 -7.37 2.38 20.88
C SER A 125 -7.41 0.86 20.94
#